data_AF-A0A248ZW69-F1
#
_entry.id   AF-A0A248ZW69-F1
#
_cell.length_a   1.000
_cell.length_b   1.000
_cell.length_c   1.000
_cell.angle_alpha   90.00
_cell.angle_beta   90.00
_cell.angle_gamma   90.00
#
_symmetry.space_group_name_H-M   'P 1'
#
loop_
_entity.id
_entity.type
_entity.pdbx_description
1 polymer ?
#
loop_
_entity_poly.entity_id
_entity_poly.type
_entity_poly.pdbx_seq_one_letter_code
_entity_poly.pdbx_strand_id
1 'polypeptide(L)' 'MIYLRKLGFSPFDHQMFAQPSWYFCNALVHTNYENLRQGVFVTKAYLVMFLENLLFEKSHSLSNRALRINENND' A
#
# COMPACT_ATOMS: atom_id res chain seq x y z
N MET A 1 0.25 0.39 -14.14
CA MET A 1 1.35 0.84 -13.24
C MET A 1 2.68 0.23 -13.67
N ILE A 2 3.75 1.03 -13.79
CA ILE A 2 5.09 0.57 -14.23
C ILE A 2 5.75 -0.38 -13.21
N TYR A 3 5.49 -0.17 -11.91
CA TYR A 3 6.10 -0.96 -10.83
C TYR A 3 5.68 -2.43 -10.83
N LEU A 4 4.38 -2.71 -11.00
CA LEU A 4 3.86 -4.08 -11.07
C LEU A 4 4.33 -4.82 -12.33
N ARG A 5 4.55 -4.08 -13.42
CA ARG A 5 5.18 -4.63 -14.63
C ARG A 5 6.60 -5.13 -14.37
N LYS A 6 7.36 -4.44 -13.50
CA LYS A 6 8.68 -4.89 -13.03
C LYS A 6 8.60 -6.12 -12.12
N LEU A 7 7.46 -6.35 -11.47
CA LEU A 7 7.18 -7.54 -10.66
C LEU A 7 6.60 -8.70 -11.49
N GLY A 8 6.43 -8.54 -12.81
CA GLY A 8 5.96 -9.59 -13.72
C GLY A 8 4.45 -9.62 -13.97
N PHE A 9 3.67 -8.66 -13.46
CA PHE A 9 2.22 -8.60 -13.71
C PHE A 9 1.87 -8.01 -15.08
N SER A 10 0.84 -8.56 -15.70
CA SER A 10 0.38 -8.16 -17.03
C SER A 10 -0.52 -6.92 -16.98
N PRO A 11 -0.46 -6.02 -17.98
CA PRO A 11 -1.37 -4.88 -18.08
C PRO A 11 -2.85 -5.27 -18.22
N PHE A 12 -3.14 -6.50 -18.62
CA PHE A 12 -4.50 -6.99 -18.92
C PHE A 12 -5.31 -7.43 -17.69
N ASP A 13 -4.68 -7.54 -16.52
CA ASP A 13 -5.33 -7.90 -15.24
C ASP A 13 -6.17 -6.74 -14.64
N HIS A 14 -6.73 -5.89 -15.51
CA HIS A 14 -7.31 -4.58 -15.20
C HIS A 14 -8.33 -4.57 -14.04
N GLN A 15 -9.11 -5.65 -13.85
CA GLN A 15 -10.11 -5.72 -12.79
C GLN A 15 -9.51 -5.85 -11.37
N MET A 16 -8.37 -6.52 -11.21
CA MET A 16 -7.67 -6.63 -9.92
C MET A 16 -6.94 -5.32 -9.54
N PHE A 17 -6.66 -4.46 -10.52
CA PHE A 17 -5.77 -3.29 -10.36
C PHE A 17 -6.45 -1.92 -10.45
N ALA A 18 -7.65 -1.85 -11.02
CA ALA A 18 -8.37 -0.59 -11.22
C ALA A 18 -8.82 0.07 -9.90
N GLN A 19 -9.02 -0.68 -8.81
CA GLN A 19 -9.63 -0.14 -7.59
C GLN A 19 -8.68 0.35 -6.48
N PRO A 20 -7.41 -0.11 -6.29
CA PRO A 20 -6.56 0.46 -5.24
C PRO A 20 -5.20 0.96 -5.71
N SER A 21 -5.06 1.48 -6.94
CA SER A 21 -3.80 2.05 -7.44
C SER A 21 -3.20 3.12 -6.49
N TRP A 22 -4.04 3.99 -5.92
CA TRP A 22 -3.60 5.00 -4.94
C TRP A 22 -3.21 4.40 -3.58
N TYR A 23 -3.92 3.38 -3.12
CA TYR A 23 -3.60 2.68 -1.88
C TYR A 23 -2.21 2.04 -1.96
N PHE A 24 -1.88 1.41 -3.09
CA PHE A 24 -0.57 0.82 -3.30
C PHE A 24 0.56 1.86 -3.24
N CYS A 25 0.40 3.02 -3.89
CA CYS A 25 1.37 4.10 -3.82
C CYS A 25 1.56 4.59 -2.37
N ASN A 26 0.48 4.79 -1.63
CA ASN A 26 0.53 5.21 -0.23
C ASN A 26 1.19 4.15 0.67
N ALA A 27 0.91 2.86 0.43
CA ALA A 27 1.54 1.77 1.13
C ALA A 27 3.06 1.73 0.88
N LEU A 28 3.52 1.96 -0.36
CA LEU A 28 4.94 2.06 -0.69
C LEU A 28 5.64 3.24 -0.01
N VAL A 29 4.95 4.38 0.15
CA VAL A 29 5.51 5.51 0.91
C VAL A 29 5.69 5.10 2.37
N HIS A 30 4.68 4.48 2.99
CA HIS A 30 4.75 3.99 4.38
C HIS A 30 5.83 2.93 4.60
N THR A 31 6.10 2.08 3.62
CA THR A 31 7.18 1.09 3.73
C THR A 31 8.58 1.69 3.67
N ASN A 32 8.70 2.97 3.29
CA ASN A 32 9.98 3.65 3.10
C ASN A 32 10.10 4.96 3.91
N TYR A 33 9.07 5.33 4.67
CA TYR A 33 9.04 6.55 5.47
C TYR A 33 9.16 6.22 6.96
N GLU A 34 10.13 6.86 7.62
CA GLU A 34 10.35 6.77 9.06
C GLU A 34 10.55 8.19 9.60
N ASN A 35 9.84 8.53 10.68
CA ASN A 35 9.99 9.79 11.39
C ASN A 35 9.88 9.56 12.90
N LEU A 36 11.03 9.36 13.53
CA LEU A 36 11.15 9.08 14.97
C LEU A 36 10.61 10.23 15.84
N ARG A 37 10.70 11.48 15.36
CA ARG A 37 10.20 12.65 16.11
C ARG A 37 8.68 12.70 16.17
N GLN A 38 8.02 12.20 15.13
CA GLN A 38 6.56 12.11 15.04
C GLN A 38 6.04 10.72 15.44
N GLY A 39 6.90 9.83 15.95
CA GLY A 39 6.53 8.46 16.33
C GLY A 39 6.09 7.58 15.14
N VAL A 40 6.45 7.97 13.91
CA VAL A 40 6.11 7.22 12.70
C VAL A 40 7.23 6.22 12.42
N PHE A 41 6.91 4.94 12.49
CA PHE A 41 7.83 3.87 12.18
C PHE A 41 7.54 3.27 10.81
N VAL A 42 8.59 2.79 10.16
CA VAL A 42 8.44 2.08 8.89
C VAL A 42 7.57 0.84 9.10
N THR A 43 6.59 0.61 8.23
CA THR A 43 5.74 -0.58 8.31
C THR A 43 5.49 -1.17 6.93
N LYS A 44 5.60 -2.50 6.84
CA LYS A 44 5.30 -3.26 5.62
C LYS A 44 3.88 -3.81 5.60
N ALA A 45 3.13 -3.68 6.70
CA ALA A 45 1.83 -4.32 6.88
C ALA A 45 0.84 -3.98 5.76
N TYR A 46 0.78 -2.71 5.33
CA TYR A 46 -0.13 -2.28 4.28
C TYR A 46 0.24 -2.80 2.90
N LEU A 47 1.55 -2.91 2.61
CA LEU A 47 2.03 -3.50 1.37
C LEU A 47 1.75 -5.00 1.33
N VAL A 48 1.92 -5.68 2.47
CA VAL A 48 1.57 -7.11 2.61
C VAL A 48 0.07 -7.32 2.41
N MET A 49 -0.81 -6.56 3.07
CA MET A 49 -2.27 -6.67 2.89
C MET A 49 -2.69 -6.48 1.42
N PHE A 50 -2.08 -5.51 0.72
CA PHE A 50 -2.32 -5.31 -0.70
C PHE A 50 -1.90 -6.53 -1.53
N LEU A 51 -0.69 -7.04 -1.31
CA LEU A 51 -0.17 -8.21 -2.03
C LEU A 51 -0.97 -9.47 -1.71
N GLU A 52 -1.47 -9.62 -0.48
CA GLU A 52 -2.29 -10.76 -0.10
C GLU A 52 -3.67 -10.74 -0.77
N ASN A 53 -4.29 -9.57 -0.88
CA ASN A 53 -5.52 -9.43 -1.68
C ASN A 53 -5.26 -9.76 -3.14
N LEU A 54 -4.09 -9.35 -3.65
CA LEU A 54 -3.74 -9.51 -5.05
C LEU A 54 -3.37 -10.94 -5.44
N LEU A 55 -2.53 -11.60 -4.64
CA LEU A 55 -1.92 -12.89 -4.97
C LEU A 55 -2.66 -14.09 -4.39
N PHE A 56 -3.35 -13.88 -3.27
CA PHE A 56 -4.03 -14.95 -2.53
C PHE A 56 -5.54 -14.73 -2.42
N GLU A 57 -6.07 -13.79 -3.22
CA GLU A 57 -7.51 -13.44 -3.26
C GLU A 57 -8.10 -13.13 -1.87
N LYS A 58 -7.27 -12.61 -0.95
CA LYS A 58 -7.74 -12.18 0.36
C LYS A 58 -8.64 -10.95 0.25
N SER A 59 -9.42 -10.71 1.30
CA SER A 59 -10.42 -9.64 1.38
C SER A 59 -10.07 -8.59 2.45
N HIS A 60 -8.78 -8.27 2.60
CA HIS A 60 -8.35 -7.19 3.49
C HIS A 60 -8.96 -5.86 3.06
N SER A 61 -9.43 -5.06 4.02
CA SER A 61 -9.94 -3.72 3.73
C SER A 61 -8.79 -2.77 3.39
N LEU A 62 -8.75 -2.28 2.15
CA LEU A 62 -7.76 -1.32 1.69
C LEU A 62 -8.28 0.11 1.89
N SER A 63 -8.04 0.69 3.07
CA SER A 63 -8.46 2.06 3.40
C SER A 63 -7.29 3.04 3.39
N ASN A 64 -7.33 4.04 2.48
CA ASN A 64 -6.36 5.14 2.47
C ASN A 64 -6.39 5.96 3.76
N ARG A 65 -7.52 5.98 4.48
CA ARG A 65 -7.62 6.65 5.78
C ARG A 65 -6.74 5.97 6.83
N ALA A 66 -6.58 4.65 6.77
CA ALA A 66 -5.68 3.91 7.65
C ALA A 66 -4.19 4.17 7.34
N LEU A 67 -3.89 4.68 6.14
CA LEU A 67 -2.56 5.12 5.71
C LEU A 67 -2.29 6.60 6.01
N ARG A 68 -3.21 7.30 6.68
CA ARG A 68 -2.96 8.70 7.03
C ARG A 68 -2.07 8.75 8.25
N ILE A 69 -0.89 9.35 8.10
CA ILE A 69 -0.03 9.69 9.24
C ILE A 69 -0.80 10.76 10.03
N ASN A 70 -1.32 10.39 11.19
CA ASN A 70 -1.87 11.38 12.11
C ASN A 70 -0.66 12.02 12.80
N GLU A 71 -0.35 13.24 12.41
CA GLU A 71 0.51 14.11 13.19
C GLU A 71 -0.23 14.40 14.51
N ASN A 72 0.14 13.69 15.57
CA ASN A 72 -0.14 14.19 16.90
C ASN A 72 0.83 15.36 17.11
N ASN A 73 0.37 16.56 16.74
CA ASN A 73 1.02 17.81 17.11
C ASN A 73 0.77 18.02 18.60
N ASP A 74 1.78 17.69 19.42
CA ASP A 74 1.99 18.30 20.73
C ASP A 74 2.86 19.56 20.57
#